data_AF-A0A4Y2H3T3-F1
#
_entry.id   AF-A0A4Y2H3T3-F1
#
_cell.length_a   1.000
_cell.length_b   1.000
_cell.length_c   1.000
_cell.angle_alpha   90.00
_cell.angle_beta   90.00
_cell.angle_gamma   90.00
#
_symmetry.space_group_name_H-M   'P 1'
#
loop_
_entity.id
_entity.type
_entity.pdbx_description
1 polymer ?
#
loop_
_entity_poly.entity_id
_entity_poly.type
_entity_poly.pdbx_seq_one_letter_code
_entity_poly.pdbx_strand_id
1 'polypeptide(L)' 'MSEGMVRKWVRAFKDGRTNVHNEERGGRRSVITKDLAEKVDGKIRGNRCFTTSSLSNEVPQVSRSVLYGIVTEHLNY' A
#
# COMPACT_ATOMS: atom_id res chain seq x y z
N MET A 1 -25.69 2.90 18.91
CA MET A 1 -24.41 2.65 19.60
C MET A 1 -24.74 2.15 21.00
N SER A 2 -24.21 0.99 21.43
CA SER A 2 -24.59 0.40 22.72
C SER A 2 -23.71 0.89 23.86
N GLU A 3 -24.29 1.06 25.04
CA GLU A 3 -23.59 1.53 26.25
C GLU A 3 -22.38 0.65 26.62
N GLY A 4 -22.45 -0.64 26.27
CA GLY A 4 -21.33 -1.59 26.45
C GLY A 4 -20.09 -1.24 25.62
N MET A 5 -20.26 -0.69 24.41
CA MET A 5 -19.13 -0.23 23.58
C MET A 5 -18.46 1.00 24.20
N VAL A 6 -19.25 1.93 24.73
CA VAL A 6 -18.75 3.17 25.36
C VAL A 6 -17.96 2.83 26.62
N ARG A 7 -18.48 1.94 27.47
CA ARG A 7 -17.79 1.52 28.71
C ARG A 7 -16.46 0.82 28.43
N LYS A 8 -16.37 0.04 27.34
CA LYS A 8 -15.12 -0.60 26.91
C LYS A 8 -14.09 0.43 26.44
N TRP A 9 -14.51 1.43 25.68
CA TRP A 9 -13.66 2.55 25.25
C TRP A 9 -13.14 3.39 26.42
N VAL A 10 -14.02 3.76 27.35
CA VAL A 10 -13.66 4.55 28.54
C VAL A 10 -12.65 3.81 29.42
N ARG A 11 -12.80 2.48 29.57
CA ARG A 11 -11.81 1.66 30.29
C ARG A 11 -10.46 1.62 29.58
N ALA A 12 -10.44 1.40 28.27
CA ALA A 12 -9.20 1.37 27.50
C ALA A 12 -8.43 2.70 27.52
N PHE A 13 -9.16 3.82 27.56
CA PHE A 13 -8.58 5.17 27.63
C PHE A 13 -8.04 5.51 29.03
N LYS A 14 -8.72 5.08 30.09
CA LYS A 14 -8.27 5.28 31.48
C LYS A 14 -7.07 4.41 31.88
N ASP A 15 -6.88 3.27 31.23
CA ASP A 15 -5.78 2.32 31.48
C ASP A 15 -4.43 2.76 30.87
N GLY A 16 -4.28 4.05 30.52
CA GLY A 16 -3.00 4.60 30.05
C GLY A 16 -2.55 4.11 28.67
N ARG A 17 -3.45 3.52 27.86
CA ARG A 17 -3.21 3.30 26.42
C ARG A 17 -3.34 4.63 25.67
N THR A 18 -2.49 5.59 26.01
CA THR A 18 -2.37 6.90 25.35
C THR A 18 -1.63 6.80 24.02
N ASN A 19 -1.27 5.60 23.59
CA ASN A 19 -0.71 5.36 22.27
C ASN A 19 -1.64 4.40 21.52
N VAL A 20 -2.66 4.97 20.86
CA VAL A 20 -3.11 4.37 19.60
C VAL A 20 -1.90 4.47 18.71
N HIS A 21 -1.16 3.37 18.67
CA HIS A 21 0.03 3.22 17.85
C HIS A 21 -0.38 3.48 16.41
N ASN A 22 -0.17 4.71 15.95
CA ASN A 22 -0.20 5.06 14.54
C ASN A 22 1.15 4.69 13.94
N GLU A 23 1.62 3.46 14.19
CA GLU A 23 2.49 2.83 13.21
C GLU A 23 1.59 2.59 12.01
N GLU A 24 1.78 3.46 11.03
CA GLU A 24 1.38 3.28 9.65
C GLU A 24 1.35 1.78 9.34
N ARG A 25 0.16 1.30 8.99
CA ARG A 25 -0.22 -0.11 8.93
C ARG A 25 0.64 -0.88 7.91
N GLY A 26 1.90 -1.14 8.23
CA GLY A 26 2.87 -1.97 7.52
C GLY A 26 2.56 -3.46 7.70
N GLY A 27 1.27 -3.81 7.67
CA GLY A 27 0.76 -5.16 7.92
C GLY A 27 0.71 -6.04 6.67
N ARG A 28 1.14 -5.54 5.51
CA ARG A 28 1.37 -6.38 4.34
C ARG A 28 2.81 -6.19 3.93
N ARG A 29 3.61 -7.24 4.11
CA ARG A 29 4.91 -7.37 3.46
C ARG A 29 4.66 -7.08 1.98
N SER A 30 5.03 -5.90 1.52
CA SER A 30 4.76 -5.46 0.15
C SER A 30 5.32 -6.53 -0.76
N VAL A 31 4.47 -7.18 -1.55
CA VAL A 31 4.87 -8.08 -2.64
C VAL A 31 5.43 -7.23 -3.78
N ILE A 32 6.30 -6.29 -3.42
CA ILE A 32 7.01 -5.39 -4.29
C ILE A 32 8.46 -5.78 -4.10
N THR A 33 8.85 -6.83 -4.83
CA THR A 33 10.26 -7.20 -4.93
C THR A 33 10.99 -6.11 -5.71
N LYS A 34 12.23 -5.77 -5.34
CA LYS A 34 13.04 -4.78 -6.10
C LYS A 34 13.12 -5.11 -7.59
N ASP A 35 13.21 -6.40 -7.92
CA ASP A 35 13.16 -6.94 -9.29
C ASP A 35 11.90 -6.49 -10.06
N LEU A 36 10.74 -6.50 -9.39
CA LEU A 36 9.48 -6.08 -9.99
C LEU A 36 9.48 -4.56 -10.26
N ALA A 37 9.99 -3.76 -9.31
CA ALA A 37 10.07 -2.32 -9.48
C ALA A 37 11.02 -1.95 -10.65
N GLU A 38 12.16 -2.61 -10.76
CA GLU A 38 13.13 -2.41 -11.84
C GLU A 38 12.57 -2.82 -13.21
N LYS A 39 11.83 -3.93 -13.26
CA LYS A 39 11.13 -4.36 -14.48
C LYS A 39 10.06 -3.35 -14.93
N VAL A 40 9.32 -2.76 -13.99
CA VAL A 40 8.33 -1.72 -14.27
C VAL A 40 9.01 -0.43 -14.74
N ASP A 41 10.07 0.02 -14.07
CA ASP A 41 10.84 1.21 -14.46
C ASP A 41 11.43 1.09 -15.86
N GLY A 42 12.08 -0.04 -16.16
CA GLY A 42 12.67 -0.30 -17.48
C GLY A 42 11.62 -0.27 -18.59
N LYS A 43 10.38 -0.69 -18.30
CA LYS A 43 9.27 -0.56 -19.24
C LYS A 43 8.89 0.90 -19.42
N ILE A 44 8.62 1.66 -18.36
CA ILE A 44 8.27 3.09 -18.40
C ILE A 44 9.31 3.89 -19.19
N ARG A 45 10.60 3.64 -18.97
CA ARG A 45 11.69 4.29 -19.70
C ARG A 45 11.73 3.92 -21.19
N GLY A 46 11.31 2.70 -21.55
CA GLY A 46 11.30 2.21 -22.93
C GLY A 46 10.15 2.75 -23.79
N ASN A 47 9.05 3.22 -23.19
CA ASN A 47 7.93 3.81 -23.92
C ASN A 47 7.28 4.94 -23.10
N ARG A 48 7.51 6.19 -23.50
CA ARG A 48 7.17 7.38 -22.70
C ARG A 48 5.68 7.55 -22.37
N CYS A 49 4.79 6.80 -23.04
CA CYS A 49 3.36 6.78 -22.81
C CYS A 49 2.90 5.37 -22.40
N PHE A 50 2.95 5.03 -21.11
CA PHE A 50 2.24 3.84 -20.61
C PHE A 50 0.86 4.18 -20.09
N THR A 51 -0.10 3.35 -20.47
CA THR A 51 -1.39 3.27 -19.78
C THR A 51 -1.30 2.18 -18.72
N THR A 52 -1.89 2.39 -17.54
CA THR A 52 -1.87 1.45 -16.41
C THR A 52 -2.38 0.05 -16.79
N SER A 53 -3.27 -0.02 -17.78
CA SER A 53 -3.76 -1.25 -18.39
C SER A 53 -2.71 -1.98 -19.25
N SER A 54 -1.87 -1.26 -19.99
CA SER A 54 -0.76 -1.83 -20.77
C SER A 54 0.25 -2.54 -19.85
N LEU A 55 0.54 -1.90 -18.72
CA LEU A 55 1.47 -2.43 -17.71
C LEU A 55 0.90 -3.67 -17.01
N SER A 56 -0.43 -3.70 -16.79
CA SER A 56 -1.15 -4.87 -16.27
C SER A 56 -1.13 -6.07 -17.23
N ASN A 57 -1.09 -5.85 -18.54
CA ASN A 57 -1.01 -6.93 -19.53
C ASN A 57 0.41 -7.53 -19.61
N GLU A 58 1.43 -6.69 -19.44
CA GLU A 58 2.83 -7.11 -19.44
C GLU A 58 3.24 -7.83 -18.15
N VAL A 59 2.61 -7.46 -17.02
CA VAL A 59 2.85 -8.09 -15.72
C VAL A 59 1.53 -8.59 -15.12
N PRO A 60 0.91 -9.63 -15.72
CA PRO A 60 -0.39 -10.14 -15.28
C PRO A 60 -0.35 -10.76 -13.89
N GLN A 61 0.84 -11.09 -13.39
CA GLN A 61 1.05 -11.65 -12.05
C GLN A 61 0.88 -10.62 -10.93
N VAL A 62 0.81 -9.32 -11.26
CA VAL A 62 0.76 -8.24 -10.29
C VAL A 62 -0.54 -7.47 -10.47
N SER A 63 -1.25 -7.24 -9.36
CA SER A 63 -2.49 -6.47 -9.37
C SER A 63 -2.23 -5.01 -9.74
N ARG A 64 -3.21 -4.36 -10.39
CA ARG A 64 -3.12 -2.95 -10.81
C ARG A 64 -2.85 -1.99 -9.65
N SER A 65 -3.40 -2.25 -8.46
CA SER A 65 -3.18 -1.43 -7.26
C SER A 65 -1.72 -1.47 -6.80
N VAL A 66 -1.06 -2.63 -6.92
CA VAL A 66 0.36 -2.77 -6.60
C VAL A 66 1.22 -2.08 -7.66
N LEU A 67 0.88 -2.22 -8.95
CA LEU A 67 1.56 -1.47 -10.01
C LEU A 67 1.44 0.04 -9.82
N TYR A 68 0.27 0.53 -9.42
CA TYR A 68 0.06 1.95 -9.13
C TYR A 68 0.91 2.43 -7.96
N GLY A 69 0.95 1.66 -6.86
CA GLY A 69 1.84 1.97 -5.73
C GLY A 69 3.32 1.96 -6.12
N ILE A 70 3.76 1.05 -6.99
CA ILE A 70 5.14 1.05 -7.50
C ILE A 70 5.45 2.33 -8.28
N VAL A 71 4.57 2.74 -9.19
CA VAL A 71 4.80 3.94 -10.02
C VAL A 71 4.79 5.21 -9.17
N THR A 72 3.83 5.33 -8.25
CA THR A 72 3.63 6.55 -7.46
C THR A 72 4.49 6.62 -6.20
N GLU A 73 4.62 5.52 -5.45
CA GLU A 73 5.34 5.50 -4.17
C GLU A 73 6.83 5.11 -4.33
N HIS A 74 7.16 4.22 -5.27
CA HIS A 74 8.55 3.75 -5.44
C HIS A 74 9.33 4.46 -6.53
N LEU A 75 8.72 4.74 -7.69
CA LEU A 75 9.38 5.41 -8.82
C LEU A 75 9.11 6.91 -8.86
N ASN A 76 8.11 7.38 -8.11
CA ASN A 76 7.75 8.80 -7.95
C ASN A 76 7.52 9.52 -9.29
N TYR A 77 6.90 8.81 -10.24
CA TYR A 77 6.48 9.33 -11.55
C TYR A 77 5.16 10.08 -11.49
#